data_AF-A0A450UMF3-F1
#
_entry.id   AF-A0A450UMF3-F1
#
_cell.length_a   1.000
_cell.length_b   1.000
_cell.length_c   1.000
_cell.angle_alpha   90.00
_cell.angle_beta   90.00
_cell.angle_gamma   90.00
#
_symmetry.space_group_name_H-M   'P 1'
#
loop_
_entity.id
_entity.type
_entity.pdbx_description
1 polymer ?
#
loop_
_entity_poly.entity_id
_entity_poly.type
_entity_poly.pdbx_seq_one_letter_code
_entity_poly.pdbx_strand_id
1 'polypeptide(L)' 'MTTVTADEILGNALKQPELDRARIAQVLIASLDTPVDRENDLAWEQEINKRLREIDTGAVTCTPWEEAREQLYRNAHVQR' A
#
# COMPACT_ATOMS: atom_id res chain seq x y z
N MET A 1 -18.42 -27.07 -15.23
CA MET A 1 -17.11 -26.41 -15.03
C MET A 1 -16.55 -26.94 -13.72
N THR A 2 -15.41 -27.61 -13.72
CA THR A 2 -14.72 -28.04 -12.50
C THR A 2 -14.16 -26.81 -11.80
N THR A 3 -14.63 -26.54 -10.59
CA THR A 3 -14.11 -25.45 -9.75
C THR A 3 -12.82 -25.92 -9.09
N VAL A 4 -11.70 -25.29 -9.44
CA VAL A 4 -10.41 -25.49 -8.74
C VAL A 4 -10.49 -24.77 -7.39
N THR A 5 -10.05 -25.42 -6.33
CA THR A 5 -10.04 -24.85 -4.97
C THR A 5 -8.88 -23.86 -4.80
N ALA A 6 -9.00 -22.95 -3.81
CA ALA A 6 -7.94 -21.99 -3.51
C ALA A 6 -6.61 -22.68 -3.12
N ASP A 7 -6.69 -23.79 -2.38
CA ASP A 7 -5.52 -24.57 -1.94
C ASP A 7 -4.81 -25.24 -3.13
N GLU A 8 -5.55 -25.70 -4.14
CA GLU A 8 -4.97 -26.24 -5.36
C GLU A 8 -4.26 -25.16 -6.19
N ILE A 9 -4.84 -23.96 -6.28
CA ILE A 9 -4.20 -22.81 -6.94
C ILE A 9 -2.92 -22.41 -6.21
N LEU A 10 -2.97 -22.31 -4.88
CA LEU A 10 -1.82 -22.00 -4.04
C LEU A 10 -0.72 -23.04 -4.20
N GLY A 11 -1.08 -24.33 -4.14
CA GLY A 11 -0.15 -25.44 -4.31
C GLY A 11 0.54 -25.44 -5.67
N ASN A 12 -0.16 -25.03 -6.73
CA ASN A 12 0.42 -24.90 -8.07
C ASN A 12 1.30 -23.65 -8.21
N ALA A 13 0.90 -22.52 -7.62
CA ALA A 13 1.68 -21.29 -7.60
C ALA A 13 3.00 -21.47 -6.86
N LEU A 14 3.00 -22.14 -5.70
CA LEU A 14 4.21 -22.37 -4.91
C LEU A 14 5.25 -23.26 -5.60
N LYS A 15 4.84 -24.08 -6.57
CA LYS A 15 5.76 -24.92 -7.38
C LYS A 15 6.43 -24.16 -8.53
N GLN A 16 6.03 -22.92 -8.81
CA GLN A 16 6.61 -22.14 -9.91
C GLN A 16 8.00 -21.59 -9.56
N PRO A 17 8.83 -21.24 -10.58
CA PRO A 17 10.05 -20.46 -10.39
C PRO A 17 9.80 -19.15 -9.63
N GLU A 18 10.85 -18.63 -8.98
CA GLU A 18 10.75 -17.42 -8.14
C GLU A 18 10.09 -16.23 -8.86
N LEU A 19 10.52 -15.96 -10.09
CA LEU A 19 10.00 -14.85 -10.89
C LEU A 19 8.50 -15.01 -11.18
N ASP A 20 8.05 -16.23 -11.48
CA ASP A 20 6.63 -16.50 -11.76
C ASP A 20 5.78 -16.41 -10.51
N ARG A 21 6.31 -16.83 -9.34
CA ARG A 21 5.63 -16.62 -8.06
C ARG A 21 5.44 -15.14 -7.76
N ALA A 22 6.48 -14.32 -7.97
CA ALA A 22 6.42 -12.88 -7.79
C ALA A 22 5.38 -12.25 -8.72
N ARG A 23 5.35 -12.65 -10.00
CA ARG A 23 4.35 -12.21 -10.97
C ARG A 23 2.92 -12.59 -10.56
N ILE A 24 2.70 -13.82 -10.12
CA ILE A 24 1.38 -14.29 -9.66
C ILE A 24 0.93 -13.48 -8.44
N ALA A 25 1.81 -13.27 -7.46
CA ALA A 25 1.51 -12.47 -6.28
C ALA A 25 1.15 -11.02 -6.64
N GLN A 26 1.91 -10.38 -7.54
CA GLN A 26 1.64 -9.03 -8.01
C GLN A 26 0.24 -8.92 -8.64
N VAL A 27 -0.11 -9.83 -9.56
CA VAL A 27 -1.42 -9.81 -10.24
C VAL A 27 -2.56 -10.06 -9.25
N LEU A 28 -2.38 -10.98 -8.30
CA LEU A 28 -3.39 -11.23 -7.26
C LEU A 28 -3.59 -10.01 -6.38
N ILE A 29 -2.51 -9.36 -5.91
CA ILE A 29 -2.61 -8.12 -5.12
C ILE A 29 -3.32 -7.03 -5.93
N ALA A 30 -2.92 -6.81 -7.18
CA ALA A 30 -3.56 -5.82 -8.05
C ALA A 30 -5.04 -6.13 -8.31
N SER A 31 -5.44 -7.40 -8.28
CA SER A 31 -6.86 -7.78 -8.42
C SER A 31 -7.71 -7.43 -7.19
N LEU A 32 -7.07 -7.22 -6.03
CA LEU A 32 -7.72 -6.78 -4.79
C LEU A 32 -7.85 -5.25 -4.71
N ASP A 33 -7.11 -4.52 -5.55
CA ASP A 33 -7.27 -3.08 -5.67
C ASP A 33 -8.71 -2.81 -6.15
N THR A 34 -9.53 -2.34 -5.22
CA THR A 34 -10.88 -1.89 -5.54
C THR A 34 -10.75 -0.66 -6.42
N PRO A 35 -11.71 -0.42 -7.34
CA PRO A 35 -11.74 0.84 -8.08
C PRO A 35 -11.65 1.96 -7.05
N VAL A 36 -10.62 2.80 -7.18
CA VAL A 36 -10.45 3.91 -6.26
C VAL A 36 -11.73 4.72 -6.33
N ASP A 37 -12.39 4.87 -5.18
CA ASP A 37 -13.56 5.72 -5.11
C ASP A 37 -13.11 7.12 -5.52
N ARG A 38 -13.72 7.68 -6.55
CA ARG A 38 -13.40 9.03 -7.03
C ARG A 38 -13.56 10.07 -5.91
N GLU A 39 -14.41 9.78 -4.92
CA GLU A 39 -14.54 10.59 -3.72
C GLU A 39 -13.29 10.53 -2.83
N ASN A 40 -12.66 9.35 -2.69
CA ASN A 40 -11.40 9.19 -1.97
C ASN A 40 -10.26 9.94 -2.67
N ASP A 41 -10.13 9.81 -4.00
CA ASP A 41 -9.11 10.55 -4.76
C ASP A 41 -9.25 12.06 -4.59
N LEU A 42 -10.48 12.58 -4.68
CA LEU A 42 -10.75 13.99 -4.48
C LEU A 42 -10.44 14.44 -3.05
N ALA A 43 -10.82 13.65 -2.05
CA ALA A 43 -10.52 13.95 -0.65
C ALA A 43 -9.00 13.99 -0.38
N TRP A 44 -8.24 13.07 -0.98
CA TRP A 44 -6.78 13.07 -0.91
C TRP A 44 -6.15 14.28 -1.59
N GLU A 45 -6.62 14.65 -2.78
CA GLU A 45 -6.15 15.85 -3.48
C GLU A 45 -6.41 17.11 -2.66
N GLN A 46 -7.59 17.23 -2.06
CA GLN A 46 -7.94 18.36 -1.18
C GLN A 46 -7.04 18.42 0.05
N GLU A 47 -6.77 17.30 0.71
CA GLU A 47 -5.91 17.24 1.89
C GLU A 47 -4.45 17.57 1.54
N ILE A 48 -3.92 17.10 0.41
CA ILE A 48 -2.58 17.45 -0.06
C ILE A 48 -2.47 18.96 -0.28
N ASN A 49 -3.43 19.55 -1.00
CA ASN A 49 -3.47 20.99 -1.26
C ASN A 49 -3.63 21.83 0.02
N LYS A 50 -4.35 21.30 1.01
CA LYS A 50 -4.46 21.93 2.33
C LYS A 50 -3.12 21.88 3.06
N ARG A 51 -2.46 20.72 3.16
CA ARG A 51 -1.18 20.56 3.87
C ARG A 51 -0.05 21.36 3.25
N LEU A 52 0.02 21.44 1.92
CA LEU A 52 0.98 22.31 1.24
C LEU A 52 0.82 23.76 1.66
N ARG A 53 -0.41 24.29 1.66
CA ARG A 53 -0.69 25.66 2.12
C ARG A 53 -0.31 25.87 3.58
N GLU A 54 -0.63 24.91 4.46
CA GLU A 54 -0.25 25.00 5.87
C GLU A 54 1.27 25.08 6.06
N ILE A 55 2.04 24.33 5.26
CA ILE A 55 3.51 24.38 5.25
C ILE A 55 3.99 25.73 4.70
N ASP A 56 3.50 26.14 3.53
CA ASP A 56 3.94 27.37 2.84
C ASP A 56 3.64 28.64 3.67
N THR A 57 2.55 28.63 4.43
CA THR A 57 2.16 29.74 5.32
C THR A 57 2.80 29.67 6.70
N GLY A 58 3.50 28.58 7.03
CA GLY A 58 4.04 28.34 8.36
C GLY A 58 2.98 28.11 9.43
N ALA A 59 1.75 27.74 9.03
CA ALA A 59 0.67 27.39 9.95
C ALA A 59 0.96 26.10 10.74
N VAL A 60 1.91 25.28 10.24
CA VAL A 60 2.39 24.08 10.91
C VAL A 60 3.92 24.06 11.00
N THR A 61 4.43 23.49 12.09
CA THR A 61 5.86 23.17 12.22
C THR A 61 6.12 21.78 11.68
N CYS A 62 6.94 21.67 10.64
CA CYS A 62 7.32 20.38 10.09
C CYS A 62 8.32 19.66 10.99
N THR A 63 8.18 18.34 11.09
CA THR A 63 9.18 17.46 11.69
C THR A 63 10.18 17.03 10.63
N PRO A 64 11.50 17.01 10.91
CA PRO A 64 12.48 16.42 10.02
C PRO A 64 12.12 14.98 9.64
N TRP A 65 12.36 14.61 8.38
CA TRP A 65 11.97 13.30 7.86
C TRP A 65 12.60 12.15 8.66
N GLU A 66 13.83 12.32 9.09
CA GLU A 66 14.63 11.36 9.84
C GLU A 66 13.95 11.02 11.17
N GLU A 67 13.47 12.03 11.89
CA GLU A 67 12.73 11.88 13.14
C GLU A 67 11.35 11.25 12.92
N ALA A 68 10.63 11.70 11.89
CA ALA A 68 9.33 11.13 11.53
C ALA A 68 9.45 9.64 11.16
N ARG A 69 10.46 9.28 10.37
CA ARG A 69 10.78 7.92 9.96
C ARG A 69 11.13 7.04 11.15
N GLU A 70 11.96 7.52 12.08
CA GLU A 70 12.26 6.78 13.32
C GLU A 70 11.02 6.52 14.17
N GLN A 71 10.11 7.50 14.29
CA GLN A 71 8.84 7.30 14.99
C GLN A 71 7.96 6.24 14.32
N LEU A 72 7.85 6.27 12.98
CA LEU A 72 7.09 5.27 12.22
C LEU A 72 7.64 3.86 12.45
N TYR A 73 8.96 3.68 12.39
CA TYR A 73 9.59 2.38 12.62
C TYR A 73 9.56 1.92 14.09
N ARG A 74 9.53 2.84 15.06
CA ARG A 74 9.30 2.47 16.47
C ARG A 74 7.88 1.99 16.72
N ASN A 75 6.90 2.63 16.08
CA ASN A 75 5.47 2.35 16.30
C ASN A 75 4.96 1.16 15.47
N ALA A 76 5.60 0.90 14.34
CA ALA A 76 5.44 -0.35 13.63
C ALA A 76 6.20 -1.43 14.43
N HIS A 77 5.53 -2.11 15.36
CA HIS A 77 6.00 -3.41 15.87
C HIS A 77 6.05 -4.41 14.70
N VAL A 78 7.01 -4.25 13.80
CA VAL A 78 7.41 -5.27 12.84
C VAL A 78 8.31 -6.19 13.64
N GLN A 79 7.70 -7.17 14.33
CA GLN A 79 8.40 -8.41 14.61
C GLN A 79 8.84 -8.96 13.26
N ARG A 80 10.13 -8.84 12.98
CA ARG A 80 10.75 -9.46 11.82
C ARG A 80 10.80 -10.97 11.99
#